data_AF-A0A183LML1-F1
#
_entry.id   AF-A0A183LML1-F1
#
_cell.length_a   1.000
_cell.length_b   1.000
_cell.length_c   1.000
_cell.angle_alpha   90.00
_cell.angle_beta   90.00
_cell.angle_gamma   90.00
#
_symmetry.space_group_name_H-M   'P 1'
#
loop_
_entity.id
_entity.type
_entity.pdbx_description
1 polymer ?
#
loop_
_entity_poly.entity_id
_entity_poly.type
_entity_poly.pdbx_seq_one_letter_code
_entity_poly.pdbx_strand_id
1 'polypeptide(L)'
;MKSNWKGIKKAITSTCYEVLGHNKPHHRKWITVDTLDKIQERMNKKAAIKNSRTRAEKVKAPAEYTEVKKQVKRSVRTDKRKYVEYVEYVAMTAE
;
A
#
# COMPACT_ATOMS: atom_id res chain seq x y z
N MET A 1 13.47 -28.16 -8.05
CA MET A 1 12.15 -27.58 -8.39
C MET A 1 12.02 -26.07 -8.05
N LYS A 2 12.41 -25.63 -6.85
CA LYS A 2 12.39 -24.21 -6.41
C LYS A 2 13.25 -23.26 -7.26
N SER A 3 14.36 -23.77 -7.79
CA SER A 3 15.28 -23.07 -8.71
C SER A 3 14.63 -22.78 -10.07
N ASN A 4 13.90 -23.76 -10.62
CA ASN A 4 13.24 -23.62 -11.92
C ASN A 4 12.12 -22.55 -11.87
N TRP A 5 11.34 -22.55 -10.78
CA TRP A 5 10.34 -21.51 -10.53
C TRP A 5 10.94 -20.10 -10.42
N LYS A 6 12.13 -19.97 -9.82
CA LYS A 6 12.86 -18.70 -9.71
C LYS A 6 13.32 -18.23 -11.09
N GLY A 7 13.77 -19.14 -11.96
CA GLY A 7 14.14 -18.85 -13.34
C GLY A 7 12.97 -18.32 -14.16
N ILE A 8 11.83 -19.02 -14.14
CA ILE A 8 10.61 -18.62 -14.87
C ILE A 8 10.13 -17.24 -14.43
N LYS A 9 10.07 -16.99 -13.11
CA LYS A 9 9.67 -15.69 -12.58
C LYS A 9 10.61 -14.56 -13.05
N LYS A 10 11.92 -14.83 -13.12
CA LYS A 10 12.92 -13.85 -13.54
C LYS A 10 12.81 -13.53 -15.04
N ALA A 11 12.60 -14.55 -15.87
CA ALA A 11 12.42 -14.38 -17.31
C ALA A 11 11.20 -13.51 -17.61
N ILE A 12 10.03 -13.85 -17.05
CA ILE A 12 8.79 -13.08 -17.21
C ILE A 12 8.98 -11.63 -16.75
N THR A 13 9.59 -11.44 -15.58
CA THR A 13 9.83 -10.10 -15.03
C THR A 13 10.75 -9.27 -15.95
N SER A 14 11.78 -9.89 -16.52
CA SER A 14 12.71 -9.23 -17.45
C SER A 14 12.02 -8.76 -18.73
N THR A 15 11.22 -9.64 -19.36
CA THR A 15 10.49 -9.32 -20.58
C THR A 15 9.47 -8.20 -20.34
N CYS A 16 8.79 -8.21 -19.19
CA CYS A 16 7.88 -7.13 -18.82
C CYS A 16 8.60 -5.78 -18.67
N TYR A 17 9.80 -5.74 -18.08
CA TYR A 17 10.57 -4.51 -17.93
C TYR A 17 11.12 -3.99 -19.26
N GLU A 18 11.48 -4.88 -20.17
CA GLU A 18 11.97 -4.52 -21.51
C GLU A 18 10.85 -3.93 -22.39
N VAL A 19 9.67 -4.52 -22.34
CA VAL A 19 8.52 -4.08 -23.17
C VAL A 19 7.80 -2.87 -22.57
N LEU A 20 7.58 -2.84 -21.26
CA LEU A 20 6.79 -1.80 -20.59
C LEU A 20 7.64 -0.69 -19.95
N GLY A 21 8.97 -0.86 -19.97
CA GLY A 21 9.91 0.01 -19.27
C GLY A 21 9.87 -0.18 -17.75
N HIS A 22 10.95 0.25 -17.08
CA HIS A 22 10.89 0.46 -15.64
C HIS A 22 10.07 1.72 -15.36
N ASN A 23 8.83 1.52 -14.89
CA ASN A 23 8.16 2.58 -14.16
C ASN A 23 9.06 2.91 -12.97
N LYS A 24 9.73 4.08 -13.02
CA LYS A 24 10.45 4.59 -11.86
C LYS A 24 9.43 4.53 -10.73
N PRO A 25 9.75 3.91 -9.58
CA PRO A 25 8.93 4.12 -8.41
C PRO A 25 9.10 5.60 -8.14
N HIS A 26 8.19 6.43 -8.68
CA HIS A 26 7.99 7.77 -8.20
C HIS A 26 7.76 7.55 -6.73
N HIS A 27 8.81 7.79 -5.95
CA HIS A 27 8.78 7.58 -4.53
C HIS A 27 7.56 8.37 -4.08
N ARG A 28 6.58 7.66 -3.53
CA ARG A 28 5.41 8.30 -2.93
C ARG A 28 5.88 8.98 -1.63
N LYS A 29 6.78 9.96 -1.74
CA LYS A 29 7.28 10.78 -0.63
C LYS A 29 6.13 11.54 0.05
N TRP A 30 4.98 11.60 -0.60
CA TRP A 30 3.75 12.15 -0.04
C TRP A 30 3.07 11.28 1.01
N ILE A 31 3.35 9.96 1.07
CA ILE A 31 2.74 9.11 2.10
C ILE A 31 3.40 9.44 3.44
N THR A 32 2.58 9.85 4.39
CA THR A 32 3.03 10.18 5.75
C THR A 32 3.29 8.92 6.57
N VAL A 33 4.09 9.07 7.63
CA VAL A 33 4.37 7.98 8.60
C VAL A 33 3.07 7.46 9.23
N ASP A 34 2.15 8.36 9.60
CA ASP A 34 0.82 7.99 10.14
C ASP A 34 0.02 7.11 9.17
N THR A 35 0.08 7.37 7.86
CA THR A 35 -0.55 6.50 6.86
C THR A 35 0.14 5.14 6.76
N LEU A 36 1.46 5.08 6.92
CA LEU A 36 2.21 3.81 6.94
C LEU A 36 1.83 2.97 8.17
N ASP A 37 1.69 3.58 9.34
CA ASP A 37 1.26 2.91 10.57
C ASP A 37 -0.14 2.30 10.42
N LYS A 38 -1.08 3.05 9.83
CA LYS A 38 -2.44 2.54 9.52
C LYS A 38 -2.43 1.39 8.51
N ILE A 39 -1.50 1.39 7.55
CA ILE A 39 -1.32 0.27 6.61
C ILE A 39 -0.83 -0.96 7.35
N GLN A 40 0.12 -0.80 8.27
CA GLN A 40 0.62 -1.89 9.10
C GLN A 40 -0.49 -2.45 10.01
N GLU A 41 -1.29 -1.59 10.62
CA GLU A 41 -2.46 -2.00 11.42
C GLU A 41 -3.45 -2.82 10.58
N ARG A 42 -3.78 -2.34 9.36
CA ARG A 42 -4.63 -3.08 8.43
C ARG A 42 -4.07 -4.46 8.11
N MET A 43 -2.76 -4.58 7.94
CA MET A 43 -2.10 -5.87 7.68
C MET A 43 -2.24 -6.81 8.88
N ASN A 44 -2.07 -6.30 10.10
CA ASN A 44 -2.26 -7.07 11.32
C ASN A 44 -3.71 -7.55 11.46
N LYS A 45 -4.72 -6.69 11.20
CA LYS A 45 -6.13 -7.08 11.19
C LYS A 45 -6.44 -8.14 10.13
N LYS A 46 -5.81 -8.06 8.95
CA LYS A 46 -5.93 -9.09 7.91
C LYS A 46 -5.35 -10.44 8.35
N ALA A 47 -4.23 -10.42 9.07
CA ALA A 47 -3.65 -11.62 9.66
C ALA A 47 -4.56 -12.22 10.75
N ALA A 48 -5.19 -11.38 11.58
CA ALA A 48 -6.15 -11.82 12.58
C ALA A 48 -7.35 -12.56 11.95
N ILE A 49 -7.87 -12.08 10.81
CA ILE A 49 -8.92 -12.81 10.07
C ILE A 49 -8.43 -14.19 9.62
N LYS A 50 -7.23 -14.27 9.03
CA LYS A 50 -6.65 -15.53 8.56
C LYS A 50 -6.46 -16.54 9.70
N ASN A 51 -6.12 -16.04 10.89
CA ASN A 51 -5.84 -16.86 12.06
C ASN A 51 -7.07 -17.10 12.96
N SER A 52 -8.25 -16.59 12.59
CA SER A 52 -9.46 -16.72 13.41
C SER A 52 -9.88 -18.18 13.58
N ARG A 53 -10.07 -18.59 14.85
CA ARG A 53 -10.41 -19.98 15.22
C ARG A 53 -11.82 -20.08 15.77
N THR A 54 -12.24 -19.13 16.59
CA THR A 54 -13.56 -19.16 17.23
C THR A 54 -14.63 -18.51 16.33
N ARG A 55 -15.90 -18.89 16.54
CA ARG A 55 -17.03 -18.31 15.80
C ARG A 55 -17.16 -16.80 16.04
N ALA A 56 -16.90 -16.35 17.27
CA ALA A 56 -16.94 -14.93 17.62
C ALA A 56 -15.86 -14.12 16.88
N GLU A 57 -14.62 -14.61 16.82
CA GLU A 57 -13.53 -13.97 16.06
C GLU A 57 -13.86 -13.87 14.57
N LYS A 58 -14.40 -14.93 13.97
CA LYS A 58 -14.78 -14.97 12.55
C LYS A 58 -15.86 -13.93 12.21
N VAL A 59 -16.73 -13.60 13.16
CA VAL A 59 -17.77 -12.56 13.00
C VAL A 59 -17.19 -11.16 13.19
N LYS A 60 -16.34 -10.96 14.22
CA LYS A 60 -15.84 -9.63 14.60
C LYS A 60 -14.69 -9.13 13.72
N ALA A 61 -13.71 -9.99 13.41
CA ALA A 61 -12.48 -9.59 12.74
C ALA A 61 -12.70 -8.99 11.32
N PRO A 62 -13.64 -9.49 10.49
CA PRO A 62 -13.96 -8.86 9.20
C PRO A 62 -14.49 -7.43 9.32
N ALA A 63 -15.30 -7.15 10.35
CA ALA A 63 -15.84 -5.82 10.61
C ALA A 63 -14.71 -4.83 10.95
N GLU A 64 -13.82 -5.22 11.88
CA GLU A 64 -12.66 -4.41 12.27
C GLU A 64 -11.72 -4.12 11.08
N TYR A 65 -11.40 -5.14 10.27
CA TYR A 65 -10.59 -4.94 9.06
C TYR A 65 -11.23 -3.99 8.06
N THR A 66 -12.56 -4.05 7.92
CA THR A 66 -13.29 -3.20 6.97
C THR A 66 -13.20 -1.73 7.39
N GLU A 67 -13.26 -1.44 8.69
CA GLU A 67 -13.14 -0.07 9.19
C GLU A 67 -11.74 0.50 9.00
N VAL A 68 -10.70 -0.23 9.41
CA VAL A 68 -9.30 0.19 9.20
C VAL A 68 -8.98 0.34 7.70
N LYS A 69 -9.53 -0.53 6.85
CA LYS A 69 -9.40 -0.42 5.39
C LYS A 69 -10.00 0.88 4.84
N LYS A 70 -11.13 1.35 5.38
CA LYS A 70 -11.72 2.65 4.99
C LYS A 70 -10.82 3.80 5.44
N GLN A 71 -10.29 3.73 6.66
CA GLN A 71 -9.39 4.76 7.21
C GLN A 71 -8.12 4.91 6.39
N VAL A 72 -7.45 3.81 6.03
CA VAL A 72 -6.28 3.82 5.13
C VAL A 72 -6.61 4.49 3.79
N LYS A 73 -7.78 4.19 3.19
CA LYS A 73 -8.19 4.84 1.94
C LYS A 73 -8.38 6.35 2.11
N ARG A 74 -8.88 6.81 3.26
CA ARG A 74 -9.04 8.23 3.56
C ARG A 74 -7.69 8.92 3.76
N SER A 75 -6.80 8.36 4.58
CA SER A 75 -5.48 8.96 4.86
C SER A 75 -4.64 9.07 3.59
N VAL A 76 -4.63 8.03 2.75
CA VAL A 76 -3.94 8.06 1.45
C VAL A 76 -4.49 9.16 0.52
N ARG A 77 -5.79 9.48 0.59
CA ARG A 77 -6.35 10.59 -0.20
C ARG A 77 -5.94 11.94 0.37
N THR A 78 -5.95 12.09 1.70
CA THR A 78 -5.56 13.31 2.39
C THR A 78 -4.08 13.63 2.16
N ASP A 79 -3.20 12.65 2.32
CA ASP A 79 -1.77 12.80 2.10
C ASP A 79 -1.46 13.25 0.68
N LYS A 80 -2.18 12.71 -0.31
CA LYS A 80 -2.05 13.14 -1.71
C LYS A 80 -2.48 14.60 -1.90
N ARG A 81 -3.60 15.05 -1.29
CA ARG A 81 -4.06 16.44 -1.38
C ARG A 81 -3.04 17.41 -0.77
N LYS A 82 -2.59 17.11 0.45
CA LYS A 82 -1.57 17.91 1.15
C LYS A 82 -0.30 18.06 0.34
N TYR A 83 0.13 17.00 -0.34
CA TYR A 83 1.31 17.05 -1.20
C TYR A 83 1.12 17.96 -2.41
N VAL A 84 -0.06 17.94 -3.05
CA VAL A 84 -0.36 18.84 -4.17
C VAL A 84 -0.36 20.30 -3.71
N GLU A 85 -1.05 20.60 -2.60
CA GLU A 85 -1.07 21.94 -1.99
C GLU A 85 0.35 22.43 -1.62
N TYR A 86 1.18 21.55 -1.04
CA TYR A 86 2.57 21.87 -0.72
C TYR A 86 3.38 22.18 -1.98
N VAL A 87 3.21 21.41 -3.07
CA VAL A 87 3.91 21.64 -4.34
C VAL A 87 3.47 22.98 -4.96
N GLU A 88 2.18 23.30 -4.92
CA GLU A 88 1.66 24.59 -5.39
C GLU A 88 2.23 25.76 -4.59
N TYR A 89 2.25 25.65 -3.26
CA TYR A 89 2.86 26.66 -2.38
C TYR A 89 4.35 26.89 -2.68
N VAL A 90 5.12 25.82 -2.85
CA VAL A 90 6.56 25.92 -3.18
C VAL A 90 6.76 26.56 -4.55
N ALA A 91 5.89 26.29 -5.53
CA ALA A 91 5.97 26.91 -6.85
C ALA A 91 5.67 28.42 -6.81
N MET A 92 4.67 28.85 -6.03
CA MET A 92 4.31 30.27 -5.89
C MET A 92 5.34 31.12 -5.13
N THR A 93 6.19 30.49 -4.32
CA THR A 93 7.18 31.18 -3.46
C THR A 93 8.61 31.13 -4.01
N ALA A 94 8.80 30.46 -5.14
CA ALA A 94 10.07 30.35 -5.86
C ALA A 94 10.22 31.40 -6.99
N GLU A 95 9.24 32.28 -7.15
CA GLU A 95 9.31 33.53 -7.95
C GLU A 95 9.69 34.72 -7.07
#